data_AF-A0A015L8R2-F1
#
_entry.id   AF-A0A015L8R2-F1
#
_cell.length_a   1.000
_cell.length_b   1.000
_cell.length_c   1.000
_cell.angle_alpha   90.00
_cell.angle_beta   90.00
_cell.angle_gamma   90.00
#
_symmetry.space_group_name_H-M   'P 1'
#
loop_
_entity.id
_entity.type
_entity.pdbx_description
1 polymer ?
#
loop_
_entity_poly.entity_id
_entity_poly.type
_entity_poly.pdbx_seq_one_letter_code
_entity_poly.pdbx_strand_id
1 'polypeptide(L)'
;MQIKVDEFIEKNQYYEFDYIVFEWIPYNQFSNIKEICKHNFTTLYSAKWKSGPLHYYKVKKEWIKESDKKVILKYLNYSQNFIDEFLNQAKIIQ
;
A
#
# COMPACT_ATOMS: atom_id res chain seq x y z
N MET A 1 -4.54 -15.74 -7.81
CA MET A 1 -3.80 -14.47 -7.63
C MET A 1 -4.59 -13.53 -6.74
N GLN A 2 -5.81 -13.14 -7.12
CA GLN A 2 -6.72 -12.32 -6.30
C GLN A 2 -6.96 -12.91 -4.89
N ILE A 3 -7.33 -14.20 -4.80
CA ILE A 3 -7.60 -14.90 -3.53
C ILE A 3 -6.44 -14.80 -2.52
N LYS A 4 -5.19 -14.97 -2.96
CA LYS A 4 -4.00 -14.88 -2.08
C LYS A 4 -3.74 -13.46 -1.56
N VAL A 5 -4.07 -12.43 -2.34
CA VAL A 5 -3.94 -11.02 -1.93
C VAL A 5 -5.02 -10.69 -0.92
N ASP A 6 -6.25 -11.12 -1.18
CA ASP A 6 -7.39 -10.88 -0.28
C ASP A 6 -7.14 -11.56 1.08
N GLU A 7 -6.70 -12.82 1.11
CA GLU A 7 -6.30 -13.54 2.33
C GLU A 7 -5.16 -12.83 3.09
N PHE A 8 -4.19 -12.26 2.37
CA PHE A 8 -3.12 -11.48 2.99
C PHE A 8 -3.64 -10.21 3.64
N ILE A 9 -4.51 -9.46 2.95
CA ILE A 9 -5.11 -8.23 3.49
C ILE A 9 -5.92 -8.54 4.74
N GLU A 10 -6.81 -9.54 4.68
CA GLU A 10 -7.64 -9.95 5.83
C GLU A 10 -6.78 -10.32 7.04
N LYS A 11 -5.70 -11.08 6.84
CA LYS A 11 -4.81 -11.49 7.93
C LYS A 11 -4.08 -10.33 8.60
N ASN A 12 -3.71 -9.29 7.83
CA ASN A 12 -2.94 -8.15 8.34
C ASN A 12 -3.80 -6.99 8.81
N GLN A 13 -5.09 -6.94 8.48
CA GLN A 13 -6.02 -5.97 9.06
C GLN A 13 -6.25 -6.17 10.57
N TYR A 14 -5.99 -7.38 11.08
CA TYR A 14 -6.25 -7.75 12.47
C TYR A 14 -5.05 -7.55 13.41
N TYR A 15 -3.84 -7.44 12.88
CA TYR A 15 -2.61 -7.31 13.64
C TYR A 15 -1.84 -6.07 13.17
N GLU A 16 -2.03 -4.93 13.84
CA GLU A 16 -0.93 -4.05 14.27
C GLU A 16 -1.44 -2.74 14.91
N PHE A 17 -0.93 -2.48 16.12
CA PHE A 17 -0.74 -1.19 16.78
C PHE A 17 -1.64 -0.02 16.33
N ASP A 18 -2.79 0.15 17.00
CA ASP A 18 -3.55 1.37 17.35
C ASP A 18 -3.66 2.58 16.36
N TYR A 19 -3.05 2.57 15.18
CA TYR A 19 -2.79 3.77 14.38
C TYR A 19 -2.58 3.54 12.88
N ILE A 20 -2.16 2.34 12.42
CA ILE A 20 -1.90 2.08 10.99
C ILE A 20 -2.86 1.00 10.48
N VAL A 21 -3.70 1.37 9.52
CA VAL A 21 -4.69 0.48 8.91
C VAL A 21 -4.18 0.00 7.55
N PHE A 22 -4.24 -1.32 7.32
CA PHE A 22 -4.04 -1.88 5.99
C PHE A 22 -5.25 -1.58 5.09
N GLU A 23 -5.06 -0.64 4.17
CA GLU A 23 -6.08 -0.20 3.22
C GLU A 23 -5.78 -0.71 1.80
N TRP A 24 -6.79 -1.29 1.15
CA TRP A 24 -6.77 -1.49 -0.29
C TRP A 24 -7.12 -0.17 -0.99
N ILE A 25 -6.28 0.28 -1.92
CA ILE A 25 -6.44 1.60 -2.58
C ILE A 25 -6.59 1.41 -4.10
N PRO A 26 -7.68 1.91 -4.71
CA PRO A 26 -7.84 1.82 -6.15
C PRO A 26 -6.81 2.69 -6.87
N TYR A 27 -6.25 2.15 -7.96
CA TYR A 27 -5.18 2.82 -8.71
C TYR A 27 -5.56 4.24 -9.18
N ASN A 28 -6.85 4.49 -9.47
CA ASN A 28 -7.36 5.81 -9.88
C ASN A 28 -7.27 6.91 -8.79
N GLN A 29 -6.97 6.53 -7.55
CA GLN A 29 -6.71 7.44 -6.44
C GLN A 29 -5.32 8.08 -6.52
N PHE A 30 -4.44 7.54 -7.36
CA PHE A 30 -3.10 8.09 -7.57
C PHE A 30 -3.08 9.03 -8.78
N SER A 31 -2.29 10.09 -8.67
CA SER A 31 -2.06 11.06 -9.74
C SER A 31 -0.60 11.52 -9.72
N ASN A 32 -0.18 12.24 -10.78
CA ASN A 32 1.21 12.71 -10.92
C ASN A 32 2.24 11.58 -10.75
N ILE A 33 1.93 10.42 -11.32
CA ILE A 33 2.76 9.22 -11.23
C ILE A 33 4.00 9.44 -12.10
N LYS A 34 5.18 9.43 -11.49
CA LYS A 34 6.48 9.63 -12.17
C LYS A 34 7.45 8.56 -11.74
N GLU A 35 8.07 7.88 -12.71
CA GLU A 35 9.11 6.89 -12.43
C GLU A 35 10.29 7.57 -11.71
N ILE A 36 10.77 6.91 -10.66
CA ILE A 36 11.96 7.32 -9.90
C ILE A 36 13.14 6.45 -10.31
N CYS A 37 12.93 5.13 -10.34
CA CYS A 37 13.96 4.19 -10.75
C CYS A 37 13.34 2.86 -11.17
N LYS A 38 14.10 2.11 -11.96
CA LYS A 38 13.77 0.76 -12.39
C LYS A 38 14.96 -0.15 -12.15
N HIS A 39 14.74 -1.25 -11.44
CA HIS A 39 15.76 -2.25 -11.10
C HIS A 39 15.21 -3.64 -11.32
N ASN A 40 15.84 -4.46 -12.16
CA ASN A 40 15.45 -5.83 -12.49
C ASN A 40 13.93 -5.96 -12.67
N PHE A 41 13.23 -6.40 -11.62
CA PHE A 41 11.81 -6.70 -11.59
C PHE A 41 10.95 -5.69 -10.81
N THR A 42 11.52 -4.58 -10.36
CA THR A 42 10.83 -3.54 -9.60
C THR A 42 10.98 -2.19 -10.29
N THR A 43 9.88 -1.43 -10.35
CA THR A 43 9.88 -0.03 -10.75
C THR A 43 9.29 0.80 -9.61
N LEU A 44 10.03 1.79 -9.13
CA LEU A 44 9.54 2.74 -8.12
C LEU A 44 8.98 3.97 -8.81
N TYR A 45 7.80 4.39 -8.39
CA TYR A 45 7.17 5.62 -8.84
C TYR A 45 6.90 6.55 -7.66
N SER A 46 7.02 7.85 -7.87
CA SER A 46 6.43 8.86 -6.99
C SER A 46 5.01 9.13 -7.46
N ALA A 47 4.08 9.34 -6.54
CA ALA A 47 2.71 9.70 -6.86
C ALA A 47 2.10 10.60 -5.77
N LYS A 48 1.00 11.26 -6.11
CA LYS A 48 0.08 11.89 -5.14
C LYS A 48 -1.12 10.97 -4.93
N TRP A 49 -1.39 10.60 -3.68
CA TRP A 49 -2.60 9.89 -3.27
C TRP A 49 -3.69 10.90 -2.89
N LYS A 50 -4.74 11.00 -3.70
CA LYS A 50 -5.80 12.01 -3.56
C LYS A 50 -6.53 11.92 -2.21
N SER A 51 -7.01 10.73 -1.86
CA SER A 51 -7.75 10.50 -0.62
C SER A 51 -6.86 10.42 0.62
N GLY A 52 -5.61 10.01 0.44
CA GLY A 52 -4.65 9.86 1.53
C GLY A 52 -4.96 8.77 2.55
N PRO A 53 -4.04 8.56 3.51
CA PRO A 53 -4.18 7.54 4.53
C PRO A 53 -5.29 7.87 5.52
N LEU A 54 -6.06 6.86 5.91
CA LEU A 54 -6.94 6.90 7.05
C LEU A 54 -6.12 6.71 8.32
N HIS A 55 -6.28 7.60 9.29
CA HIS A 55 -5.68 7.42 10.62
C HIS A 55 -6.63 7.88 11.72
N TYR A 56 -6.48 7.26 12.89
CA TYR A 56 -7.31 7.56 14.04
C TYR A 56 -6.72 8.71 14.85
N TYR A 57 -7.46 9.81 14.94
CA TYR A 57 -7.05 10.98 15.70
C TYR A 57 -7.53 10.87 17.15
N LYS A 58 -6.65 10.37 18.03
CA LYS A 58 -6.98 10.06 19.43
C LYS A 58 -7.59 11.22 20.23
N VAL A 59 -7.15 12.46 19.96
CA VAL A 59 -7.61 13.64 20.71
C VAL A 59 -9.09 13.91 20.46
N LYS A 60 -9.54 13.84 19.20
CA LYS A 60 -10.96 14.04 18.86
C LYS A 60 -11.76 12.74 18.77
N LYS A 61 -11.10 11.59 18.94
CA LYS A 61 -11.69 10.26 18.83
C LYS A 61 -12.39 10.01 17.49
N GLU A 62 -11.83 10.56 16.41
CA GLU A 62 -12.41 10.51 15.07
C GLU A 62 -11.41 9.96 14.05
N TRP A 63 -11.92 9.40 12.96
CA TRP A 63 -11.11 8.98 11.82
C TRP A 63 -10.93 10.16 10.87
N ILE A 64 -9.69 10.47 10.52
CA ILE A 64 -9.37 11.56 9.59
C ILE A 64 -8.55 11.05 8.40
N LYS A 65 -8.66 11.78 7.28
CA LYS A 65 -7.91 11.52 6.04
C LYS A 65 -7.07 12.72 5.67
N GLU A 66 -5.80 12.49 5.37
CA GLU A 66 -4.89 13.52 4.86
C GLU A 66 -4.86 13.52 3.34
N SER A 67 -5.65 14.37 2.69
CA SER A 67 -5.68 14.43 1.22
C SER A 67 -4.32 14.82 0.61
N ASP A 68 -4.11 14.42 -0.65
CA ASP A 68 -2.97 14.79 -1.48
C ASP A 68 -1.58 14.39 -0.97
N LYS A 69 -1.51 13.28 -0.24
CA LYS A 69 -0.27 12.76 0.32
C LYS A 69 0.70 12.27 -0.77
N LYS A 70 1.96 12.71 -0.73
CA LYS A 70 3.02 12.21 -1.63
C LYS A 70 3.51 10.83 -1.19
N VAL A 71 3.37 9.83 -2.06
CA VAL A 71 3.69 8.42 -1.78
C VAL A 71 4.72 7.87 -2.77
N ILE A 72 5.33 6.74 -2.40
CA ILE A 72 6.13 5.91 -3.29
C ILE A 72 5.29 4.68 -3.62
N LEU A 73 5.08 4.42 -4.90
CA LEU A 73 4.47 3.19 -5.41
C LEU A 73 5.59 2.26 -5.84
N LYS A 74 5.69 1.09 -5.20
CA LYS A 74 6.58 0.02 -5.63
C LYS A 74 5.80 -0.90 -6.57
N TYR A 75 5.98 -0.71 -7.87
CA TYR A 75 5.40 -1.58 -8.89
C TYR A 75 6.35 -2.73 -9.17
N LEU A 76 5.80 -3.93 -9.32
CA LEU A 76 6.59 -5.13 -9.55
C LEU A 76 6.27 -5.70 -10.94
N ASN A 77 7.29 -5.75 -11.78
CA ASN A 77 7.23 -6.26 -13.15
C ASN A 77 7.35 -7.80 -13.12
N TYR A 78 6.34 -8.54 -12.62
CA TYR A 78 6.37 -10.02 -12.58
C TYR A 78 5.21 -10.70 -13.31
N SER A 79 5.48 -11.92 -13.80
CA SER A 79 4.48 -12.91 -14.17
C SER A 79 3.94 -13.65 -12.92
N GLN A 80 2.86 -14.41 -13.09
CA GLN A 80 2.01 -15.03 -12.05
C GLN A 80 2.73 -15.85 -10.96
N ASN A 81 4.00 -16.25 -11.14
CA ASN A 81 4.73 -17.20 -10.30
C ASN A 81 5.42 -16.60 -9.06
N PHE A 82 5.43 -15.27 -8.88
CA PHE A 82 6.23 -14.60 -7.84
C PHE A 82 5.43 -14.00 -6.68
N ILE A 83 4.12 -14.27 -6.60
CA ILE A 83 3.26 -13.65 -5.58
C ILE A 83 3.63 -14.06 -4.15
N ASP A 84 4.11 -15.29 -3.95
CA ASP A 84 4.47 -15.78 -2.61
C ASP A 84 5.72 -15.08 -2.07
N GLU A 85 6.68 -14.76 -2.94
CA GLU A 85 7.87 -13.97 -2.57
C GLU A 85 7.49 -12.53 -2.21
N PHE A 86 6.53 -11.94 -2.93
CA PHE A 86 5.99 -10.62 -2.63
C PHE A 86 5.32 -10.56 -1.26
N LEU A 87 4.40 -11.49 -0.99
CA LEU A 87 3.71 -11.55 0.30
C LEU A 87 4.69 -11.78 1.45
N ASN A 88 5.80 -12.50 1.21
CA ASN A 88 6.86 -12.66 2.21
C ASN A 88 7.65 -11.37 2.43
N GLN A 89 8.02 -10.62 1.38
CA GLN A 89 8.66 -9.31 1.57
C GLN A 89 7.77 -8.32 2.32
N ALA A 90 6.46 -8.31 2.05
CA ALA A 90 5.51 -7.44 2.74
C ALA A 90 5.44 -7.72 4.25
N LYS A 91 5.62 -8.99 4.67
CA LYS A 91 5.72 -9.36 6.10
C LYS A 91 7.03 -8.95 6.76
N ILE A 92 8.12 -8.77 6.00
CA ILE A 92 9.45 -8.40 6.54
C ILE A 92 9.54 -6.89 6.80
N ILE A 93 8.72 -6.09 6.12
CA ILE A 93 8.73 -4.62 6.20
C ILE A 93 7.76 -4.10 7.29
N GLN A 94 6.90 -4.97 7.84
CA GLN A 94 6.17 -4.74 9.09
C GLN A 94 7.13 -4.99 10.26
#